data_AF-A0A967M2Y2-F1
#
_entry.id   AF-A0A967M2Y2-F1
#
_cell.length_a   1.000
_cell.length_b   1.000
_cell.length_c   1.000
_cell.angle_alpha   90.00
_cell.angle_beta   90.00
_cell.angle_gamma   90.00
#
_symmetry.space_group_name_H-M   'P 1'
#
loop_
_entity.id
_entity.type
_entity.pdbx_description
1 polymer ?
#
loop_
_entity_poly.entity_id
_entity_poly.type
_entity_poly.pdbx_seq_one_letter_code
_entity_poly.pdbx_strand_id
1 'polypeptide(L)' 'MLDSKLLRENIDSVAARLNARGEAVDLSWFADFDGRRRNLLGEGETLKAERNKVSALIGKTKDKSQVQGEIARMKDVSA' A
#
# COMPACT_ATOMS: atom_id res chain seq x y z
N MET A 1 -9.36 3.35 22.02
CA MET A 1 -9.02 3.34 20.58
C MET A 1 -10.03 2.45 19.86
N LEU A 2 -10.64 2.92 18.78
CA LEU A 2 -11.57 2.11 17.98
C LEU A 2 -10.79 1.15 17.07
N ASP A 3 -11.34 -0.03 16.80
CA ASP A 3 -10.74 -1.00 15.88
C ASP A 3 -10.84 -0.47 14.44
N SER A 4 -9.69 -0.35 13.77
CA SER A 4 -9.59 0.09 12.37
C SER A 4 -10.32 -0.83 11.39
N LYS A 5 -10.44 -2.13 11.69
CA LYS A 5 -11.21 -3.08 10.88
C LYS A 5 -12.70 -2.80 11.02
N LEU A 6 -13.17 -2.60 12.24
CA LEU A 6 -14.56 -2.23 12.52
C LEU A 6 -14.94 -0.92 11.81
N LEU A 7 -14.07 0.10 11.92
CA LEU A 7 -14.24 1.38 11.24
C LEU A 7 -14.32 1.20 9.71
N ARG A 8 -13.46 0.36 9.12
CA ARG A 8 -13.45 0.11 7.68
C ARG A 8 -14.72 -0.61 7.20
N GLU A 9 -15.17 -1.60 7.96
CA GLU A 9 -16.28 -2.47 7.55
C GLU A 9 -17.64 -1.87 7.87
N ASN A 10 -17.73 -0.98 8.87
CA ASN A 10 -19.01 -0.50 9.42
C ASN A 10 -19.00 1.00 9.74
N ILE A 11 -18.36 1.83 8.90
CA ILE A 11 -18.13 3.26 9.18
C ILE A 11 -19.41 4.03 9.50
N ASP A 12 -20.50 3.79 8.77
CA ASP A 12 -21.77 4.49 8.95
C ASP A 12 -22.43 4.13 10.29
N SER A 13 -22.36 2.85 10.67
CA SER A 13 -22.87 2.37 11.96
C SER A 13 -22.08 2.95 13.12
N VAL A 14 -20.75 3.05 12.98
CA VAL A 14 -19.89 3.71 13.97
C VAL A 14 -20.22 5.20 14.07
N ALA A 15 -20.37 5.91 12.95
CA ALA A 15 -20.74 7.32 12.92
C ALA A 15 -22.10 7.56 13.62
N ALA A 16 -23.11 6.76 13.33
CA ALA A 16 -24.43 6.85 13.97
C ALA A 16 -24.34 6.66 15.50
N ARG A 17 -23.52 5.71 15.98
CA ARG A 17 -23.34 5.46 17.41
C ARG A 17 -22.55 6.56 18.12
N LEU A 18 -21.62 7.22 17.43
CA LEU A 18 -20.91 8.39 17.95
C LEU A 18 -21.85 9.60 18.04
N ASN A 19 -22.63 9.86 16.99
CA ASN A 19 -23.65 10.90 16.99
C ASN A 19 -24.68 10.73 18.12
N ALA A 20 -25.12 9.49 18.37
CA ALA A 20 -26.05 9.18 19.46
C ALA A 20 -25.47 9.46 20.87
N ARG A 21 -24.14 9.55 21.00
CA ARG A 21 -23.45 9.92 22.25
C ARG A 21 -23.22 11.43 22.37
N GLY A 22 -23.68 12.22 21.41
CA GLY A 22 -23.47 13.66 21.35
C GLY A 22 -22.13 14.07 20.73
N GLU A 23 -21.36 13.12 20.19
CA GLU A 23 -20.11 13.41 19.48
C GLU A 23 -20.33 13.30 17.98
N ALA A 24 -20.48 14.46 17.33
CA ALA A 24 -20.46 14.55 15.88
C ALA A 24 -19.02 14.38 15.38
N VAL A 25 -18.63 13.14 15.09
CA VAL A 25 -17.32 12.81 14.54
C VAL A 25 -17.46 12.59 13.05
N ASP A 26 -16.85 13.47 12.27
CA ASP A 26 -16.64 13.20 10.85
C ASP A 26 -15.62 12.07 10.70
N LEU A 27 -15.99 11.00 10.00
CA LEU A 27 -15.13 9.84 9.71
C LEU A 27 -14.71 9.78 8.23
N SER A 28 -15.07 10.77 7.41
CA SER A 28 -14.70 10.83 5.99
C SER A 28 -13.18 10.77 5.79
N TRP A 29 -12.43 11.51 6.60
CA TRP A 29 -10.97 11.48 6.59
C TRP A 29 -10.41 10.07 6.81
N PHE A 30 -11.04 9.26 7.67
CA PHE A 30 -10.57 7.90 7.93
C PHE A 30 -10.71 7.04 6.67
N ALA A 31 -11.84 7.13 5.98
CA ALA A 31 -12.07 6.40 4.74
C ALA A 31 -11.03 6.77 3.67
N ASP A 32 -10.76 8.07 3.51
CA ASP A 32 -9.78 8.58 2.55
C ASP A 32 -8.35 8.09 2.87
N PHE A 33 -7.92 8.25 4.13
CA PHE A 33 -6.58 7.84 4.53
C PHE A 33 -6.40 6.31 4.54
N ASP A 34 -7.40 5.53 4.95
CA ASP A 34 -7.33 4.07 4.86
C ASP A 34 -7.29 3.61 3.41
N GLY A 35 -8.04 4.25 2.51
CA GLY A 35 -7.98 3.99 1.08
C GLY A 35 -6.59 4.24 0.51
N ARG A 36 -6.02 5.44 0.75
CA ARG A 36 -4.66 5.80 0.33
C ARG A 36 -3.61 4.84 0.88
N ARG A 37 -3.71 4.49 2.17
CA ARG A 37 -2.80 3.54 2.81
C ARG A 37 -2.85 2.16 2.15
N ARG A 38 -4.05 1.64 1.85
CA ARG A 38 -4.21 0.34 1.18
C ARG A 38 -3.66 0.35 -0.23
N ASN A 39 -3.85 1.44 -0.97
CA ASN A 39 -3.28 1.60 -2.31
C ASN A 39 -1.74 1.57 -2.25
N LEU A 40 -1.14 2.37 -1.36
CA LEU A 40 0.31 2.40 -1.18
C LEU A 40 0.88 1.04 -0.75
N LEU A 41 0.17 0.28 0.09
CA LEU A 41 0.58 -1.08 0.44
C LEU A 41 0.55 -2.02 -0.78
N GLY A 42 -0.50 -1.93 -1.61
CA GLY A 42 -0.61 -2.72 -2.84
C GLY A 42 0.48 -2.37 -3.86
N GLU A 43 0.78 -1.08 -4.02
CA GLU A 43 1.90 -0.59 -4.84
C GLU A 43 3.23 -1.11 -4.30
N GLY A 44 3.47 -1.01 -3.00
CA GLY A 44 4.69 -1.50 -2.36
C GLY A 44 4.92 -3.00 -2.56
N GLU A 45 3.88 -3.83 -2.42
CA GLU A 45 3.99 -5.28 -2.68
C GLU A 45 4.23 -5.58 -4.18
N THR A 46 3.64 -4.78 -5.08
CA THR A 46 3.87 -4.90 -6.52
C THR A 46 5.32 -4.58 -6.88
N LEU A 47 5.86 -3.46 -6.38
CA LEU A 47 7.25 -3.05 -6.58
C LEU A 47 8.23 -4.09 -6.01
N LYS A 48 7.93 -4.63 -4.83
CA LYS A 48 8.72 -5.70 -4.21
C LYS A 48 8.74 -6.97 -5.06
N ALA A 49 7.58 -7.36 -5.62
CA ALA A 49 7.48 -8.50 -6.52
C ALA A 49 8.29 -8.27 -7.81
N GLU A 50 8.19 -7.09 -8.41
CA GLU A 50 8.97 -6.71 -9.60
C GLU A 50 10.48 -6.75 -9.32
N ARG A 51 10.93 -6.13 -8.22
CA ARG A 51 12.33 -6.15 -7.79
C ARG A 51 12.86 -7.57 -7.64
N ASN A 52 12.09 -8.46 -7.00
CA ASN A 52 12.48 -9.86 -6.82
C ASN A 52 12.60 -10.59 -8.16
N LYS A 53 11.67 -10.36 -9.09
CA LYS A 53 11.69 -10.94 -10.45
C LYS A 53 12.93 -10.47 -11.23
N VAL A 54 13.23 -9.18 -11.19
CA VAL A 54 14.39 -8.59 -11.86
C VAL A 54 15.70 -9.08 -11.24
N SER A 55 15.78 -9.14 -9.91
CA SER A 55 16.95 -9.68 -9.21
C SER A 55 17.25 -11.13 -9.62
N ALA A 56 16.21 -11.96 -9.72
CA ALA A 56 16.33 -13.34 -10.19
C ALA A 56 16.78 -13.45 -11.65
N LEU A 57 16.28 -12.58 -12.53
CA LEU A 57 16.72 -12.50 -13.93
C LEU A 57 18.20 -12.14 -14.01
N ILE A 58 18.63 -11.07 -13.33
CA ILE A 58 20.03 -10.64 -13.30
C ILE A 58 20.93 -11.77 -12.80
N GLY A 59 20.55 -12.47 -11.73
CA GLY A 59 21.32 -13.59 -11.18
C GLY A 59 21.49 -14.76 -12.15
N LYS A 60 20.48 -15.04 -13.00
CA LYS A 60 20.52 -16.12 -14.00
C LYS A 60 21.27 -15.72 -15.28
N THR A 61 21.32 -14.44 -15.62
CA THR A 61 22.00 -13.96 -16.82
C THR A 61 23.52 -13.96 -16.63
N LYS A 62 24.22 -14.72 -17.49
CA LYS A 62 25.69 -14.82 -17.51
C LYS A 62 26.33 -13.55 -18.08
N ASP A 63 25.78 -13.02 -19.17
CA ASP A 63 26.24 -11.78 -19.79
C ASP A 63 25.47 -10.56 -19.24
N LYS A 64 26.14 -9.77 -18.41
CA LYS A 64 25.51 -8.62 -17.74
C LYS A 64 25.22 -7.45 -18.68
N SER A 65 25.79 -7.44 -19.88
CA SER A 65 25.47 -6.40 -20.88
C SER A 65 24.00 -6.46 -21.31
N GLN A 66 23.39 -7.65 -21.29
CA GLN A 66 22.00 -7.86 -21.69
C GLN A 66 20.96 -7.40 -20.66
N VAL A 67 21.39 -7.11 -19.42
CA VAL A 67 20.50 -6.71 -18.31
C VAL A 67 20.84 -5.34 -17.73
N GLN A 68 21.58 -4.52 -18.47
CA GLN A 68 21.99 -3.19 -18.02
C GLN A 68 20.80 -2.26 -17.74
N GLY A 69 19.74 -2.34 -18.56
CA GLY A 69 18.51 -1.54 -18.36
C GLY A 69 17.73 -1.95 -17.11
N GLU A 70 17.71 -3.24 -16.80
CA GLU A 70 17.08 -3.82 -15.61
C GLU A 70 17.84 -3.44 -14.33
N ILE A 71 19.18 -3.41 -14.40
CA ILE A 71 20.04 -2.94 -13.30
C ILE A 71 19.78 -1.45 -13.02
N ALA A 72 19.62 -0.64 -14.07
CA ALA A 72 19.29 0.78 -13.92
C ALA A 72 17.91 0.97 -13.26
N ARG A 73 16.87 0.31 -13.78
CA ARG A 73 15.52 0.34 -13.19
C ARG A 73 15.49 -0.10 -11.72
N MET A 74 16.25 -1.12 -11.33
CA MET A 74 16.30 -1.54 -9.92
C MET A 74 16.82 -0.45 -8.97
N LYS A 75 17.71 0.44 -9.43
CA LYS A 75 18.21 1.54 -8.60
C LYS A 75 17.10 2.55 -8.30
N ASP A 76 16.22 2.82 -9.26
CA ASP A 76 15.13 3.79 -9.10
C ASP A 76 14.04 3.26 -8.14
N VAL A 77 13.79 1.95 -8.13
CA VAL A 77 12.76 1.31 -7.29
C VAL A 77 13.28 0.95 -5.88
N SER A 78 14.59 1.03 -5.64
CA SER A 78 15.22 0.69 -4.35
C SER A 78 15.59 1.89 -3.48
N ALA A 79 15.38 3.12 -3.96
CA ALA A 79 15.57 4.36 -3.20
C ALA A 79 14.37 4.64 -2.27
#